data_AF-A0A437JFU9-F1
#
_entry.id   AF-A0A437JFU9-F1
#
_cell.length_a   1.000
_cell.length_b   1.000
_cell.length_c   1.000
_cell.angle_alpha   90.00
_cell.angle_beta   90.00
_cell.angle_gamma   90.00
#
_symmetry.space_group_name_H-M   'P 1'
#
loop_
_entity.id
_entity.type
_entity.pdbx_description
1 polymer ?
#
loop_
_entity_poly.entity_id
_entity_poly.type
_entity_poly.pdbx_seq_one_letter_code
_entity_poly.pdbx_strand_id
1 'polypeptide(L)'
;MLHQGEFEEFADRFGYAVALGRNLVVAISADFNAALETVEASRLNPRNIGNFKIRLMDPTNIGINGIVEHIVKADNGRELLIEYVLSDSDGINHITCEQIGVLS
;
A
#
# COMPACT_ATOMS: atom_id res chain seq x y z
N MET A 1 -8.27 -3.19 8.19
CA MET A 1 -6.81 -3.14 8.04
C MET A 1 -6.25 -1.72 8.18
N LEU A 2 -5.72 -1.03 7.15
CA LEU A 2 -5.00 0.26 7.34
C LEU A 2 -5.82 1.36 8.04
N HIS A 3 -7.07 1.58 7.64
CA HIS A 3 -7.94 2.59 8.25
C HIS A 3 -8.28 2.31 9.73
N GLN A 4 -8.06 1.08 10.20
CA GLN A 4 -8.27 0.64 11.58
C GLN A 4 -6.94 0.55 12.38
N GLY A 5 -5.79 0.80 11.74
CA GLY A 5 -4.48 0.63 12.37
C GLY A 5 -4.06 -0.83 12.57
N GLU A 6 -4.73 -1.79 11.91
CA GLU A 6 -4.43 -3.22 11.99
C GLU A 6 -3.25 -3.55 11.05
N PHE A 7 -2.05 -3.09 11.42
CA PHE A 7 -0.84 -3.23 10.60
C PHE A 7 -0.31 -4.66 10.52
N GLU A 8 -0.54 -5.48 11.54
CA GLU A 8 -0.21 -6.91 11.54
C GLU A 8 -1.01 -7.65 10.47
N GLU A 9 -2.34 -7.52 10.48
CA GLU A 9 -3.19 -8.14 9.46
C GLU A 9 -2.86 -7.67 8.04
N PHE A 10 -2.53 -6.38 7.89
CA PHE A 10 -2.10 -5.85 6.60
C PHE A 10 -0.78 -6.48 6.14
N ALA A 11 0.20 -6.60 7.03
CA ALA A 11 1.49 -7.22 6.75
C ALA A 11 1.35 -8.71 6.42
N ASP A 12 0.50 -9.45 7.15
CA ASP A 12 0.23 -10.86 6.89
C ASP A 12 -0.45 -11.07 5.54
N ARG A 13 -1.32 -10.13 5.14
CA ARG A 13 -2.06 -10.22 3.88
C ARG A 13 -1.25 -9.81 2.67
N PHE A 14 -0.45 -8.75 2.78
CA PHE A 14 0.19 -8.09 1.63
C PHE A 14 1.72 -8.02 1.72
N GLY A 15 2.34 -8.38 2.85
CA GLY A 15 3.76 -8.10 3.08
C GLY A 15 4.10 -6.61 2.93
N TYR A 16 5.39 -6.30 2.78
CA TYR A 16 5.84 -4.94 2.46
C TYR A 16 7.24 -4.93 1.82
N ALA A 17 7.33 -4.52 0.55
CA ALA A 17 8.57 -4.62 -0.23
C ALA A 17 9.66 -3.65 0.27
N VAL A 18 9.26 -2.43 0.65
CA VAL A 18 10.19 -1.37 1.11
C VAL A 18 10.44 -1.42 2.62
N ALA A 19 10.25 -2.59 3.26
CA ALA A 19 10.64 -2.77 4.65
C ALA A 19 12.15 -2.56 4.85
N LEU A 20 12.99 -2.88 3.86
CA LEU A 20 14.46 -2.68 3.90
C LEU A 20 15.13 -3.28 5.15
N GLY A 21 14.69 -4.49 5.55
CA GLY A 21 15.19 -5.19 6.74
C GLY A 21 14.54 -4.75 8.06
N ARG A 22 13.66 -3.75 8.05
CA ARG A 22 12.78 -3.42 9.19
C ARG A 22 11.74 -4.53 9.39
N ASN A 23 11.23 -4.66 10.61
CA ASN A 23 10.02 -5.44 10.85
C ASN A 23 8.87 -4.86 10.00
N LEU A 24 8.10 -5.72 9.31
CA LEU A 24 7.07 -5.30 8.36
C LEU A 24 6.04 -4.36 9.00
N VAL A 25 5.51 -4.73 10.16
CA VAL A 25 4.50 -3.96 10.91
C VAL A 25 5.04 -2.59 11.27
N VAL A 26 6.30 -2.53 11.74
CA VAL A 26 6.98 -1.27 12.07
C VAL A 26 7.18 -0.40 10.84
N ALA A 27 7.62 -0.98 9.72
CA ALA A 27 7.83 -0.25 8.47
C ALA A 27 6.52 0.32 7.90
N ILE A 28 5.48 -0.50 7.83
CA ILE A 28 4.16 -0.10 7.36
C ILE A 28 3.60 1.02 8.24
N SER A 29 3.65 0.85 9.58
CA SER A 29 3.15 1.86 10.52
C SER A 29 3.92 3.17 10.39
N ALA A 30 5.25 3.13 10.29
CA ALA A 30 6.07 4.32 10.13
C ALA A 30 5.76 5.08 8.83
N ASP A 31 5.73 4.36 7.70
CA ASP A 31 5.53 4.97 6.38
C ASP A 31 4.08 5.49 6.23
N PHE A 32 3.10 4.78 6.80
CA PHE A 32 1.71 5.23 6.88
C PHE A 32 1.55 6.51 7.72
N ASN A 33 2.16 6.57 8.90
CA ASN A 33 2.10 7.76 9.75
C ASN A 33 2.83 8.94 9.12
N ALA A 34 3.97 8.71 8.46
CA ALA A 34 4.68 9.75 7.72
C ALA A 34 3.84 10.31 6.55
N ALA A 35 3.10 9.46 5.84
CA ALA A 35 2.21 9.89 4.78
C ALA A 35 1.05 10.76 5.32
N LEU A 36 0.44 10.37 6.45
CA LEU A 36 -0.59 11.17 7.12
C LEU A 36 -0.04 12.51 7.60
N GLU A 37 1.13 12.52 8.24
CA GLU A 37 1.80 13.74 8.71
C GLU A 37 2.10 14.70 7.55
N THR A 38 2.59 14.18 6.43
CA THR A 38 2.90 14.97 5.23
C THR A 38 1.67 15.72 4.68
N VAL A 39 0.48 15.15 4.83
CA VAL A 39 -0.78 15.80 4.40
C VAL A 39 -1.51 16.49 5.53
N GLU A 40 -0.90 16.64 6.71
CA GLU A 40 -1.49 17.26 7.91
C GLU A 40 -2.80 16.59 8.34
N ALA A 41 -2.86 15.25 8.26
CA ALA A 41 -3.99 14.43 8.65
C ALA A 41 -3.68 13.58 9.88
N SER A 42 -4.74 13.14 10.58
CA SER A 42 -4.58 12.27 11.76
C SER A 42 -4.91 10.80 11.49
N ARG A 43 -5.69 10.54 10.44
CA ARG A 43 -6.18 9.20 10.08
C ARG A 43 -6.74 9.17 8.67
N LEU A 44 -7.02 7.97 8.17
CA LEU A 44 -7.83 7.79 6.97
C LEU A 44 -9.30 8.13 7.23
N ASN A 45 -9.99 8.55 6.17
CA ASN A 45 -11.43 8.76 6.19
C ASN A 45 -12.15 7.40 6.13
N PRO A 46 -12.86 6.98 7.20
CA PRO A 46 -13.48 5.66 7.25
C PRO A 46 -14.67 5.51 6.31
N ARG A 47 -15.21 6.61 5.76
CA ARG A 47 -16.33 6.60 4.82
C ARG A 47 -15.88 6.53 3.35
N ASN A 48 -14.58 6.63 3.10
CA ASN A 48 -14.04 6.60 1.75
C ASN A 48 -13.00 5.49 1.64
N ILE A 49 -13.40 4.40 1.00
CA ILE A 49 -12.54 3.24 0.75
C ILE A 49 -11.47 3.51 -0.32
N GLY A 50 -11.46 4.68 -0.94
CA GLY A 50 -10.55 5.06 -2.01
C GLY A 50 -10.97 4.58 -3.40
N ASN A 51 -10.15 4.88 -4.39
CA ASN A 51 -10.28 4.39 -5.76
C ASN A 51 -9.09 3.50 -6.10
N PHE A 52 -9.33 2.46 -6.90
CA PHE A 52 -8.27 1.60 -7.44
C PHE A 52 -8.03 1.92 -8.91
N LYS A 53 -6.75 2.00 -9.28
CA LYS A 53 -6.30 2.02 -10.66
C LYS A 53 -5.37 0.83 -10.87
N ILE A 54 -5.77 -0.06 -11.76
CA ILE A 54 -5.06 -1.31 -12.03
C ILE A 54 -4.44 -1.21 -13.42
N ARG A 55 -3.14 -1.48 -13.51
CA ARG A 55 -2.42 -1.59 -14.78
C ARG A 55 -1.79 -2.97 -14.86
N LEU A 56 -2.37 -3.83 -15.68
CA LEU A 56 -1.76 -5.11 -16.03
C LEU A 56 -0.64 -4.89 -17.05
N MET A 57 0.39 -5.71 -16.95
CA MET A 57 1.55 -5.69 -17.82
C MET A 57 1.79 -7.11 -18.34
N ASP A 58 2.46 -7.22 -19.49
CA ASP A 58 2.98 -8.51 -19.92
C ASP A 58 3.94 -9.04 -18.84
N PRO A 59 3.94 -10.36 -18.54
CA PRO A 59 4.82 -10.92 -17.53
C PRO A 59 6.28 -10.55 -17.79
N THR A 60 6.89 -9.86 -16.83
CA THR A 60 8.30 -9.50 -16.91
C THR A 60 9.18 -10.70 -16.57
N ASN A 61 10.45 -10.64 -16.94
CA ASN A 61 11.45 -11.65 -16.58
C ASN A 61 11.70 -11.76 -15.06
N ILE A 62 11.18 -10.82 -14.27
CA ILE A 62 11.24 -10.81 -12.81
C ILE A 62 9.90 -11.18 -12.16
N GLY A 63 8.95 -11.71 -12.94
CA GLY A 63 7.67 -12.21 -12.44
C GLY A 63 6.64 -11.12 -12.13
N ILE A 64 6.95 -9.83 -12.28
CA ILE A 64 5.97 -8.75 -12.13
C ILE A 64 5.02 -8.75 -13.34
N ASN A 65 3.72 -8.73 -13.08
CA ASN A 65 2.67 -8.77 -14.11
C ASN A 65 1.60 -7.67 -13.93
N GLY A 66 1.75 -6.78 -12.95
CA GLY A 66 0.91 -5.59 -12.85
C GLY A 66 1.20 -4.69 -11.65
N ILE A 67 0.59 -3.52 -11.69
CA ILE A 67 0.64 -2.50 -10.63
C ILE A 67 -0.79 -2.12 -10.25
N VAL A 68 -1.05 -1.98 -8.95
CA VAL A 68 -2.29 -1.47 -8.40
C VAL A 68 -1.99 -0.21 -7.61
N GLU A 69 -2.55 0.91 -8.04
CA GLU A 69 -2.55 2.17 -7.30
C GLU A 69 -3.88 2.26 -6.53
N HIS A 70 -3.81 2.37 -5.21
CA HIS A 70 -4.97 2.59 -4.36
C HIS A 70 -4.92 3.98 -3.73
N ILE A 71 -5.78 4.86 -4.22
CA ILE A 71 -5.85 6.25 -3.77
C ILE A 71 -6.89 6.33 -2.66
N VAL A 72 -6.46 6.54 -1.42
CA VAL A 72 -7.33 6.67 -0.25
C VAL A 72 -7.38 8.12 0.23
N LYS A 73 -8.45 8.50 0.93
CA LYS A 73 -8.58 9.86 1.48
C LYS A 73 -8.30 9.87 2.97
N ALA A 74 -7.57 10.88 3.42
CA ALA A 74 -7.40 11.22 4.82
C ALA A 74 -8.64 11.94 5.37
N ASP A 75 -8.71 12.11 6.69
CA ASP A 75 -9.81 12.79 7.39
C ASP A 75 -9.97 14.27 7.03
N ASN A 76 -8.91 14.92 6.55
CA ASN A 76 -8.93 16.27 6.01
C ASN A 76 -9.23 16.34 4.49
N GLY A 77 -9.52 15.19 3.86
CA GLY A 77 -9.87 15.08 2.43
C GLY A 77 -8.69 15.03 1.47
N ARG A 78 -7.44 15.16 1.95
CA ARG A 78 -6.22 14.95 1.16
C ARG A 78 -6.04 13.48 0.82
N GLU A 79 -5.28 13.20 -0.23
CA GLU A 79 -5.12 11.87 -0.80
C GLU A 79 -3.78 11.25 -0.42
N LEU A 80 -3.80 9.96 -0.09
CA LEU A 80 -2.63 9.11 0.09
C LEU A 80 -2.66 8.04 -1.00
N LEU A 81 -1.47 7.60 -1.39
CA LEU A 81 -1.26 6.54 -2.36
C LEU A 81 -0.74 5.31 -1.63
N ILE A 82 -1.39 4.17 -1.86
CA ILE A 82 -0.87 2.85 -1.52
C ILE A 82 -0.63 2.11 -2.82
N GLU A 83 0.61 1.74 -3.09
CA GLU A 83 1.00 1.01 -4.29
C GLU A 83 1.21 -0.46 -3.98
N TYR A 84 0.69 -1.30 -4.86
CA TYR A 84 0.90 -2.74 -4.81
C TYR A 84 1.46 -3.24 -6.14
N VAL A 85 2.28 -4.28 -6.04
CA VAL A 85 2.78 -5.04 -7.19
C VAL A 85 2.06 -6.37 -7.24
N LEU A 86 1.59 -6.72 -8.43
CA LEU A 86 1.14 -8.06 -8.76
C LEU A 86 2.33 -8.82 -9.34
N SER A 87 2.62 -9.97 -8.77
CA SER A 87 3.69 -10.86 -9.22
C SER A 87 3.22 -12.30 -9.33
N ASP A 88 3.85 -13.06 -10.22
CA ASP A 88 3.72 -14.51 -10.31
C ASP A 88 5.05 -15.14 -9.93
N SER A 89 5.00 -16.11 -9.01
CA SER A 89 6.12 -16.98 -8.67
C SER A 89 5.63 -18.42 -8.71
N ASP A 90 6.26 -19.24 -9.55
CA ASP A 90 5.93 -20.67 -9.71
C ASP A 90 4.44 -20.94 -10.02
N GLY A 91 3.80 -20.05 -10.79
CA GLY A 91 2.38 -20.14 -11.15
C GLY A 91 1.41 -19.74 -10.03
N ILE A 92 1.92 -19.13 -8.96
CA ILE A 92 1.14 -18.55 -7.87
C ILE A 92 1.19 -17.03 -8.00
N ASN A 93 0.01 -16.41 -8.11
CA ASN A 93 -0.10 -14.95 -8.10
C ASN A 93 -0.07 -14.43 -6.67
N HIS A 94 0.78 -13.43 -6.45
CA HIS A 94 0.95 -12.69 -5.21
C HIS A 94 0.62 -11.22 -5.44
N ILE A 95 0.15 -10.57 -4.38
CA ILE A 95 0.04 -9.12 -4.31
C ILE A 95 0.90 -8.65 -3.14
N THR A 96 1.80 -7.70 -3.39
CA THR A 96 2.67 -7.16 -2.36
C THR A 96 2.51 -5.65 -2.25
N CYS A 97 2.37 -5.13 -1.04
CA CYS A 97 2.41 -3.68 -0.82
C CYS A 97 3.84 -3.18 -1.07
N GLU A 98 4.00 -2.30 -2.04
CA GLU A 98 5.30 -1.73 -2.42
C GLU A 98 5.55 -0.42 -1.67
N GLN A 99 4.55 0.45 -1.55
CA GLN A 99 4.75 1.78 -1.00
C GLN A 99 3.47 2.31 -0.33
N ILE A 100 3.64 3.10 0.73
CA ILE A 100 2.62 3.98 1.30
C ILE A 100 3.16 5.41 1.30
N GLY A 101 2.44 6.34 0.68
CA GLY A 101 2.91 7.72 0.50
C GLY A 101 1.81 8.71 0.13
N VAL A 102 2.21 9.85 -0.40
CA VAL A 102 1.32 10.91 -0.89
C VAL A 102 1.30 10.93 -2.41
N LEU A 103 0.17 11.35 -3.02
CA LEU A 103 0.15 11.64 -4.45
C LEU A 103 1.02 12.89 -4.71
N SER A 104 2.04 12.74 -5.55
CA SER A 104 2.88 13.84 -6.07
C SER A 104 2.14 14.70 -7.08
#